data_AF-A0A0F0CHP8-F1
#
_entry.id   AF-A0A0F0CHP8-F1
#
_cell.length_a   1.000
_cell.length_b   1.000
_cell.length_c   1.000
_cell.angle_alpha   90.00
_cell.angle_beta   90.00
_cell.angle_gamma   90.00
#
_symmetry.space_group_name_H-M   'P 1'
#
loop_
_entity.id
_entity.type
_entity.pdbx_description
1 polymer ?
#
loop_
_entity_poly.entity_id
_entity_poly.type
_entity_poly.pdbx_seq_one_letter_code
_entity_poly.pdbx_strand_id
1 'polypeptide(L)'
;MSDILIPCGGGGVDLDVVTAAAADIRKGKVIVDKNGDPLTGTMTEKAAATYTPGTANQSIAANQFLTGAQTIKGDTNLKAANIKKGVSIFGVTGSWEGYVAAATDLYYKGNNAYSFTGNNAAVYFGSDRIQITKYSYPQFTAGKAFTWSGYTKLIVNFNLAGVDYYTDADYYIAVIELWNGSTKIKTSRTNMGLKSTLDLVTDITALAGSFAPKIYLSVEYYNDAHGSDSDPSWSRTPFTGNVFRIRVA
;
A
#
# COMPACT_ATOMS: atom_id res chain seq x y z
N MET A 1 -21.84 31.56 93.91
CA MET A 1 -21.19 30.86 92.80
C MET A 1 -22.30 30.29 91.96
N SER A 2 -22.45 30.74 90.73
CA SER A 2 -23.46 30.21 89.80
C SER A 2 -22.78 29.15 88.94
N ASP A 3 -23.30 27.93 88.95
CA ASP A 3 -22.88 26.90 88.01
C ASP A 3 -23.41 27.26 86.62
N ILE A 4 -22.50 27.36 85.65
CA ILE A 4 -22.84 27.46 84.24
C ILE A 4 -23.19 26.03 83.76
N LEU A 5 -24.45 25.80 83.42
CA LEU A 5 -24.89 24.61 82.70
C LEU A 5 -24.67 24.86 81.21
N ILE A 6 -23.75 24.13 80.58
CA ILE A 6 -23.65 24.09 79.12
C ILE A 6 -24.53 22.92 78.66
N PRO A 7 -25.68 23.17 78.00
CA PRO A 7 -26.46 22.09 77.43
C PRO A 7 -25.66 21.53 76.25
N CYS A 8 -25.08 20.34 76.43
CA CYS A 8 -24.52 19.60 75.31
C CYS A 8 -25.69 19.10 74.45
N GLY A 9 -25.99 19.83 73.37
CA GLY A 9 -26.92 19.39 72.35
C GLY A 9 -26.38 18.12 71.70
N GLY A 10 -26.85 16.96 72.15
CA GLY A 10 -26.55 15.65 71.59
C GLY A 10 -27.17 15.52 70.21
N GLY A 11 -26.50 16.06 69.21
CA GLY A 11 -26.71 15.82 67.79
C GLY A 11 -25.49 15.16 67.16
N GLY A 12 -24.81 14.28 67.90
CA GLY A 12 -23.70 13.49 67.37
C GLY A 12 -24.20 12.71 66.18
N VAL A 13 -23.62 12.98 65.01
CA VAL A 13 -23.92 12.22 63.79
C VAL A 13 -23.44 10.79 64.01
N ASP A 14 -24.30 9.81 63.76
CA ASP A 14 -23.90 8.40 63.80
C ASP A 14 -22.76 8.16 62.80
N LEU A 15 -21.58 7.76 63.28
CA LEU A 15 -20.39 7.51 62.48
C LEU A 15 -20.29 6.04 62.03
N ASP A 16 -21.15 5.15 62.54
CA ASP A 16 -21.14 3.72 62.20
C ASP A 16 -21.57 3.47 60.74
N VAL A 17 -22.18 4.48 60.09
CA VAL A 17 -22.53 4.46 58.67
C VAL A 17 -21.36 4.78 57.73
N VAL A 18 -20.20 5.20 58.26
CA VAL A 18 -19.02 5.55 57.45
C VAL A 18 -18.34 4.29 56.92
N THR A 19 -18.36 4.11 55.60
CA THR A 19 -17.77 2.95 54.92
C THR A 19 -16.49 3.25 54.15
N ALA A 20 -16.11 4.52 54.02
CA ALA A 20 -14.92 4.93 53.27
C ALA A 20 -13.63 4.52 53.99
N ALA A 21 -12.74 3.84 53.27
CA ALA A 21 -11.39 3.54 53.72
C ALA A 21 -10.37 4.58 53.23
N ALA A 22 -9.15 4.55 53.77
CA ALA A 22 -8.05 5.42 53.31
C ALA A 22 -7.86 5.37 51.78
N ALA A 23 -8.00 4.19 51.16
CA ALA A 23 -7.85 3.98 49.73
C ALA A 23 -8.95 4.63 48.87
N ASP A 24 -10.09 4.99 49.47
CA ASP A 24 -11.21 5.68 48.80
C ASP A 24 -11.07 7.21 48.87
N ILE A 25 -10.14 7.71 49.68
CA ILE A 25 -9.95 9.14 49.92
C ILE A 25 -8.73 9.61 49.15
N ARG A 26 -8.86 10.76 48.48
CA ARG A 26 -7.77 11.37 47.71
C ARG A 26 -6.49 11.51 48.53
N LYS A 27 -5.36 11.20 47.90
CA LYS A 27 -4.05 11.23 48.53
C LYS A 27 -3.80 12.54 49.26
N GLY A 28 -3.47 12.46 50.55
CA GLY A 28 -3.16 13.62 51.39
C GLY A 28 -4.36 14.47 51.82
N LYS A 29 -5.60 14.09 51.49
CA LYS A 29 -6.81 14.65 52.11
C LYS A 29 -7.09 13.93 53.41
N VAL A 30 -7.66 14.63 54.39
CA VAL A 30 -7.97 14.07 55.72
C VAL A 30 -9.47 14.18 55.95
N ILE A 31 -10.10 13.10 56.42
CA ILE A 31 -11.49 13.06 56.87
C ILE A 31 -11.56 12.50 58.30
N VAL A 32 -12.77 12.37 58.85
CA VAL A 32 -13.03 11.65 60.11
C VAL A 32 -13.56 10.25 59.77
N ASP A 33 -13.03 9.20 60.41
CA ASP A 33 -13.49 7.81 60.23
C ASP A 33 -14.63 7.42 61.18
N LYS A 34 -15.08 6.17 61.09
CA LYS A 34 -16.15 5.61 61.93
C LYS A 34 -15.85 5.62 63.43
N ASN A 35 -14.58 5.72 63.83
CA ASN A 35 -14.17 5.79 65.23
C ASN A 35 -14.04 7.25 65.73
N GLY A 36 -14.22 8.24 64.85
CA GLY A 36 -13.99 9.65 65.16
C GLY A 36 -12.53 10.10 64.96
N ASP A 37 -11.67 9.24 64.40
CA ASP A 37 -10.24 9.51 64.21
C ASP A 37 -9.94 10.13 62.83
N PRO A 38 -8.86 10.93 62.69
CA PRO A 38 -8.46 11.47 61.41
C PRO A 38 -7.93 10.38 60.47
N LEU A 39 -8.59 10.19 59.32
CA LEU A 39 -8.22 9.25 58.28
C LEU A 39 -7.62 9.98 57.08
N THR A 40 -6.34 9.76 56.84
CA THR A 40 -5.63 10.34 55.69
C THR A 40 -5.79 9.46 54.45
N GLY A 41 -6.20 10.06 53.35
CA GLY A 41 -6.39 9.39 52.08
C GLY A 41 -5.09 8.94 51.43
N THR A 42 -5.18 7.75 50.82
CA THR A 42 -4.09 7.03 50.17
C THR A 42 -4.46 6.56 48.76
N MET A 43 -5.61 6.99 48.22
CA MET A 43 -6.02 6.65 46.85
C MET A 43 -4.89 6.94 45.87
N THR A 44 -4.58 5.96 45.02
CA THR A 44 -3.59 6.12 43.95
C THR A 44 -4.02 7.26 43.04
N GLU A 45 -3.10 8.16 42.69
CA GLU A 45 -3.38 9.25 41.77
C GLU A 45 -2.61 9.07 40.46
N LYS A 46 -3.23 9.47 39.35
CA LYS A 46 -2.62 9.46 38.03
C LYS A 46 -2.69 10.85 37.39
N ALA A 47 -1.52 11.38 37.09
CA ALA A 47 -1.37 12.65 36.37
C ALA A 47 -1.89 12.56 34.93
N ALA A 48 -2.03 13.72 34.28
CA ALA A 48 -2.38 13.80 32.88
C ALA A 48 -1.50 12.89 32.01
N ALA A 49 -2.10 12.18 31.07
CA ALA A 49 -1.37 11.34 30.12
C ALA A 49 -2.05 11.32 28.76
N THR A 50 -1.26 11.08 27.72
CA THR A 50 -1.74 10.89 26.35
C THR A 50 -1.47 9.46 25.90
N TYR A 51 -2.50 8.81 25.41
CA TYR A 51 -2.48 7.45 24.88
C TYR A 51 -2.55 7.50 23.36
N THR A 52 -1.50 7.03 22.69
CA THR A 52 -1.53 6.82 21.24
C THR A 52 -1.94 5.36 21.00
N PRO A 53 -3.13 5.08 20.43
CA PRO A 53 -3.56 3.72 20.18
C PRO A 53 -2.51 2.91 19.41
N GLY A 54 -2.37 1.64 19.80
CA GLY A 54 -1.45 0.69 19.17
C GLY A 54 -2.18 -0.60 18.81
N THR A 55 -1.42 -1.63 18.44
CA THR A 55 -1.99 -2.96 18.14
C THR A 55 -2.46 -3.72 19.38
N ALA A 56 -2.01 -3.31 20.57
CA ALA A 56 -2.41 -3.87 21.86
C ALA A 56 -3.26 -2.90 22.68
N ASN A 57 -4.12 -3.45 23.53
CA ASN A 57 -4.92 -2.67 24.46
C ASN A 57 -4.02 -1.90 25.43
N GLN A 58 -4.30 -0.62 25.58
CA GLN A 58 -3.73 0.20 26.63
C GLN A 58 -4.80 0.40 27.70
N SER A 59 -4.52 -0.07 28.90
CA SER A 59 -5.44 0.05 30.03
C SER A 59 -5.01 1.16 30.96
N ILE A 60 -6.00 1.83 31.52
CA ILE A 60 -5.84 2.69 32.68
C ILE A 60 -6.26 1.82 33.86
N ALA A 61 -5.35 1.59 34.82
CA ALA A 61 -5.67 0.80 36.00
C ALA A 61 -6.91 1.37 36.72
N ALA A 62 -7.74 0.48 37.26
CA ALA A 62 -8.90 0.86 38.06
C ALA A 62 -8.47 1.41 39.44
N ASN A 63 -9.44 1.97 40.18
CA ASN A 63 -9.27 2.41 41.57
C ASN A 63 -8.17 3.47 41.77
N GLN A 64 -8.15 4.47 40.89
CA GLN A 64 -7.24 5.61 40.99
C GLN A 64 -7.95 6.91 40.62
N PHE A 65 -7.51 8.01 41.21
CA PHE A 65 -8.01 9.35 40.91
C PHE A 65 -7.20 9.98 39.77
N LEU A 66 -7.88 10.49 38.75
CA LEU A 66 -7.23 11.19 37.64
C LEU A 66 -7.05 12.67 38.01
N THR A 67 -5.82 13.10 38.26
CA THR A 67 -5.52 14.50 38.60
C THR A 67 -5.38 15.39 37.37
N GLY A 68 -5.39 14.80 36.17
CA GLY A 68 -5.43 15.51 34.91
C GLY A 68 -6.08 14.68 33.80
N ALA A 69 -6.36 15.33 32.68
CA ALA A 69 -7.01 14.72 31.54
C ALA A 69 -6.23 13.50 31.01
N GLN A 70 -6.96 12.47 30.64
CA GLN A 70 -6.43 11.30 29.94
C GLN A 70 -6.91 11.39 28.50
N THR A 71 -6.00 11.69 27.58
CA THR A 71 -6.35 11.91 26.18
C THR A 71 -6.02 10.67 25.37
N ILE A 72 -7.04 10.04 24.78
CA ILE A 72 -6.87 8.97 23.80
C ILE A 72 -6.85 9.64 22.42
N LYS A 73 -5.72 9.53 21.70
CA LYS A 73 -5.58 10.20 20.40
C LYS A 73 -6.49 9.54 19.36
N GLY A 74 -7.31 10.36 18.70
CA GLY A 74 -7.90 10.01 17.41
C GLY A 74 -6.91 10.26 16.26
N ASP A 75 -7.21 9.72 15.08
CA ASP A 75 -6.48 9.99 13.85
C ASP A 75 -7.49 10.36 12.75
N THR A 76 -7.32 11.54 12.14
CA THR A 76 -8.18 12.01 11.05
C THR A 76 -8.07 11.15 9.78
N ASN A 77 -7.04 10.30 9.68
CA ASN A 77 -6.87 9.34 8.61
C ASN A 77 -7.59 8.00 8.86
N LEU A 78 -8.23 7.80 10.01
CA LEU A 78 -9.12 6.67 10.27
C LEU A 78 -10.43 6.82 9.47
N LYS A 79 -10.31 6.65 8.16
CA LYS A 79 -11.37 6.79 7.15
C LYS A 79 -11.41 5.53 6.31
N ALA A 80 -12.61 5.10 5.91
CA ALA A 80 -12.77 3.93 5.05
C ALA A 80 -11.92 4.01 3.77
N ALA A 81 -11.81 5.21 3.18
CA ALA A 81 -11.03 5.46 1.97
C ALA A 81 -9.50 5.33 2.13
N ASN A 82 -8.98 5.21 3.35
CA ASN A 82 -7.55 4.97 3.62
C ASN A 82 -7.28 3.52 4.06
N ILE A 83 -8.31 2.75 4.34
CA ILE A 83 -8.22 1.39 4.85
C ILE A 83 -8.51 0.42 3.71
N LYS A 84 -7.67 -0.60 3.57
CA LYS A 84 -7.81 -1.64 2.54
C LYS A 84 -9.23 -2.23 2.55
N LYS A 85 -9.84 -2.35 1.37
CA LYS A 85 -11.20 -2.89 1.20
C LYS A 85 -11.40 -4.21 1.97
N GLY A 86 -12.44 -4.25 2.79
CA GLY A 86 -12.81 -5.41 3.61
C GLY A 86 -12.05 -5.55 4.95
N VAL A 87 -10.98 -4.78 5.20
CA VAL A 87 -10.30 -4.74 6.50
C VAL A 87 -11.06 -3.79 7.42
N SER A 88 -11.31 -4.19 8.67
CA SER A 88 -11.91 -3.32 9.69
C SER A 88 -10.85 -2.87 10.70
N ILE A 89 -10.76 -1.57 10.94
CA ILE A 89 -9.91 -0.98 11.97
C ILE A 89 -10.81 -0.13 12.87
N PHE A 90 -10.89 -0.48 14.17
CA PHE A 90 -11.75 0.18 15.16
C PHE A 90 -13.23 0.36 14.69
N GLY A 91 -13.77 -0.64 13.99
CA GLY A 91 -15.15 -0.61 13.49
C GLY A 91 -15.34 0.13 12.15
N VAL A 92 -14.31 0.76 11.61
CA VAL A 92 -14.34 1.37 10.27
C VAL A 92 -13.91 0.34 9.23
N THR A 93 -14.87 -0.16 8.45
CA THR A 93 -14.58 -1.04 7.32
C THR A 93 -13.98 -0.27 6.15
N GLY A 94 -12.85 -0.74 5.66
CA GLY A 94 -12.15 -0.15 4.53
C GLY A 94 -12.91 -0.26 3.22
N SER A 95 -12.80 0.78 2.41
CA SER A 95 -13.33 0.90 1.06
C SER A 95 -12.25 1.15 0.01
N TRP A 96 -11.00 1.37 0.42
CA TRP A 96 -9.92 1.66 -0.52
C TRP A 96 -9.61 0.44 -1.40
N GLU A 97 -9.67 0.65 -2.71
CA GLU A 97 -9.31 -0.31 -3.74
C GLU A 97 -8.49 0.37 -4.84
N GLY A 98 -7.64 -0.39 -5.51
CA GLY A 98 -6.79 0.10 -6.58
C GLY A 98 -5.34 -0.37 -6.45
N TYR A 99 -4.51 0.18 -7.32
CA TYR A 99 -3.10 -0.16 -7.45
C TYR A 99 -2.24 1.02 -6.98
N VAL A 100 -1.24 0.78 -6.14
CA VAL A 100 -0.27 1.80 -5.70
C VAL A 100 1.01 1.61 -6.50
N ALA A 101 1.38 2.60 -7.30
CA ALA A 101 2.64 2.62 -8.02
C ALA A 101 3.82 2.85 -7.06
N ALA A 102 4.87 2.06 -7.23
CA ALA A 102 6.16 2.28 -6.59
C ALA A 102 7.00 3.30 -7.39
N ALA A 103 8.03 3.86 -6.77
CA ALA A 103 8.98 4.75 -7.46
C ALA A 103 9.70 4.08 -8.64
N THR A 104 9.78 2.74 -8.64
CA THR A 104 10.36 1.94 -9.73
C THR A 104 9.40 1.64 -10.87
N ASP A 105 8.13 2.04 -10.76
CA ASP A 105 7.13 1.88 -11.80
C ASP A 105 7.17 3.05 -12.77
N LEU A 106 7.52 2.75 -14.02
CA LEU A 106 7.45 3.74 -15.10
C LEU A 106 6.02 3.84 -15.64
N TYR A 107 5.31 2.71 -15.64
CA TYR A 107 3.88 2.59 -15.90
C TYR A 107 3.29 1.51 -14.99
N TYR A 108 2.13 1.75 -14.37
CA TYR A 108 1.41 0.72 -13.63
C TYR A 108 -0.10 0.95 -13.68
N LYS A 109 -0.83 0.04 -14.34
CA LYS A 109 -2.29 -0.02 -14.36
C LYS A 109 -2.97 1.35 -14.50
N GLY A 110 -2.65 2.07 -15.58
CA GLY A 110 -3.15 3.41 -15.89
C GLY A 110 -2.32 4.56 -15.33
N ASN A 111 -1.57 4.36 -14.24
CA ASN A 111 -0.62 5.36 -13.76
C ASN A 111 0.60 5.42 -14.68
N ASN A 112 0.65 6.46 -15.53
CA ASN A 112 1.70 6.67 -16.53
C ASN A 112 2.70 7.74 -16.06
N ALA A 113 3.51 7.40 -15.05
CA ALA A 113 4.43 8.35 -14.41
C ALA A 113 5.43 8.99 -15.40
N TYR A 114 5.85 8.22 -16.42
CA TYR A 114 6.83 8.63 -17.43
C TYR A 114 6.23 9.09 -18.76
N SER A 115 4.90 9.34 -18.78
CA SER A 115 4.21 9.92 -19.93
C SER A 115 4.46 9.16 -21.24
N PHE A 116 4.42 7.83 -21.18
CA PHE A 116 4.51 6.99 -22.38
C PHE A 116 3.39 7.31 -23.37
N THR A 117 3.74 7.33 -24.65
CA THR A 117 2.81 7.43 -25.77
C THR A 117 3.03 6.28 -26.76
N GLY A 118 1.97 5.93 -27.49
CA GLY A 118 2.02 4.92 -28.54
C GLY A 118 2.53 5.49 -29.86
N ASN A 119 3.10 4.65 -30.72
CA ASN A 119 3.51 5.06 -32.07
C ASN A 119 2.36 5.19 -33.07
N ASN A 120 1.19 4.63 -32.78
CA ASN A 120 0.04 4.63 -33.67
C ASN A 120 -1.27 4.48 -32.89
N ALA A 121 -2.40 4.57 -33.60
CA ALA A 121 -3.74 4.45 -33.03
C ALA A 121 -4.13 3.03 -32.58
N ALA A 122 -3.27 2.01 -32.77
CA ALA A 122 -3.50 0.68 -32.23
C ALA A 122 -3.09 0.55 -30.75
N VAL A 123 -2.36 1.53 -30.21
CA VAL A 123 -1.93 1.56 -28.81
C VAL A 123 -2.79 2.55 -28.04
N TYR A 124 -3.64 2.03 -27.15
CA TYR A 124 -4.54 2.81 -26.29
C TYR A 124 -4.08 2.77 -24.83
N PHE A 125 -3.93 3.93 -24.20
CA PHE A 125 -3.59 4.03 -22.77
C PHE A 125 -4.88 4.17 -21.97
N GLY A 126 -5.37 3.04 -21.45
CA GLY A 126 -6.55 2.98 -20.58
C GLY A 126 -6.22 3.26 -19.11
N SER A 127 -7.26 3.33 -18.29
CA SER A 127 -7.17 3.54 -16.84
C SER A 127 -6.60 2.35 -16.07
N ASP A 128 -6.44 1.18 -16.70
CA ASP A 128 -5.96 -0.05 -16.06
C ASP A 128 -4.87 -0.79 -16.87
N ARG A 129 -4.65 -0.44 -18.13
CA ARG A 129 -3.67 -1.10 -19.01
C ARG A 129 -3.32 -0.24 -20.23
N ILE A 130 -2.18 -0.55 -20.83
CA ILE A 130 -1.92 -0.18 -22.23
C ILE A 130 -2.46 -1.31 -23.08
N GLN A 131 -3.40 -1.02 -23.97
CA GLN A 131 -4.03 -2.00 -24.83
C GLN A 131 -3.51 -1.87 -26.26
N ILE A 132 -3.11 -2.99 -26.85
CA ILE A 132 -2.80 -3.11 -28.27
C ILE A 132 -4.07 -3.63 -28.94
N THR A 133 -4.89 -2.72 -29.44
CA THR A 133 -6.28 -2.96 -29.87
C THR A 133 -6.39 -3.55 -31.28
N LYS A 134 -5.33 -3.43 -32.08
CA LYS A 134 -5.25 -3.96 -33.45
C LYS A 134 -3.91 -4.65 -33.64
N TYR A 135 -3.91 -5.67 -34.51
CA TYR A 135 -2.70 -6.34 -34.97
C TYR A 135 -1.69 -5.31 -35.46
N SER A 136 -0.62 -5.12 -34.69
CA SER A 136 0.38 -4.08 -34.94
C SER A 136 1.74 -4.43 -34.34
N TYR A 137 2.74 -3.60 -34.66
CA TYR A 137 4.05 -3.59 -34.02
C TYR A 137 4.12 -2.38 -33.06
N PRO A 138 3.65 -2.53 -31.81
CA PRO A 138 3.53 -1.43 -30.88
C PRO A 138 4.90 -0.95 -30.39
N GLN A 139 5.00 0.38 -30.22
CA GLN A 139 6.14 1.02 -29.60
C GLN A 139 5.63 2.00 -28.56
N PHE A 140 6.25 2.00 -27.39
CA PHE A 140 5.94 2.91 -26.29
C PHE A 140 7.13 3.85 -26.09
N THR A 141 6.92 5.14 -26.32
CA THR A 141 7.97 6.15 -26.15
C THR A 141 7.70 6.95 -24.88
N ALA A 142 8.61 6.93 -23.91
CA ALA A 142 8.48 7.74 -22.71
C ALA A 142 8.64 9.23 -23.05
N GLY A 143 7.80 10.07 -22.44
CA GLY A 143 7.94 11.53 -22.53
C GLY A 143 8.95 12.11 -21.51
N LYS A 144 9.44 11.30 -20.57
CA LYS A 144 10.37 11.72 -19.52
C LYS A 144 11.59 10.81 -19.46
N ALA A 145 12.73 11.40 -19.13
CA ALA A 145 13.96 10.64 -18.90
C ALA A 145 13.89 9.87 -17.59
N PHE A 146 14.41 8.64 -17.61
CA PHE A 146 14.59 7.78 -16.44
C PHE A 146 16.08 7.62 -16.16
N THR A 147 16.48 7.63 -14.89
CA THR A 147 17.87 7.35 -14.49
C THR A 147 18.06 5.85 -14.31
N TRP A 148 18.85 5.24 -15.19
CA TRP A 148 18.97 3.77 -15.29
C TRP A 148 19.99 3.16 -14.34
N SER A 149 20.94 3.95 -13.86
CA SER A 149 21.98 3.49 -12.95
C SER A 149 21.39 2.98 -11.63
N GLY A 150 21.83 1.80 -11.19
CA GLY A 150 21.39 1.19 -9.93
C GLY A 150 20.28 0.14 -10.09
N TYR A 151 19.80 -0.09 -11.33
CA TYR A 151 18.84 -1.14 -11.64
C TYR A 151 19.47 -2.22 -12.52
N THR A 152 18.97 -3.44 -12.38
CA THR A 152 19.49 -4.62 -13.09
C THR A 152 18.52 -5.16 -14.11
N LYS A 153 17.22 -4.90 -13.94
CA LYS A 153 16.15 -5.44 -14.78
C LYS A 153 15.17 -4.37 -15.20
N LEU A 154 14.81 -4.36 -16.49
CA LEU A 154 13.57 -3.78 -16.97
C LEU A 154 12.56 -4.91 -17.11
N ILE A 155 11.39 -4.75 -16.50
CA ILE A 155 10.34 -5.77 -16.46
C ILE A 155 9.07 -5.17 -17.07
N VAL A 156 8.51 -5.87 -18.06
CA VAL A 156 7.23 -5.54 -18.69
C VAL A 156 6.26 -6.68 -18.44
N ASN A 157 5.21 -6.41 -17.66
CA ASN A 157 4.13 -7.37 -17.47
C ASN A 157 3.21 -7.32 -18.68
N PHE A 158 3.30 -8.35 -19.51
CA PHE A 158 2.69 -8.41 -20.84
C PHE A 158 1.74 -9.59 -20.97
N ASN A 159 0.61 -9.35 -21.63
CA ASN A 159 -0.35 -10.36 -22.03
C ASN A 159 -0.46 -10.37 -23.56
N LEU A 160 -0.22 -11.54 -24.16
CA LEU A 160 -0.46 -11.75 -25.59
C LEU A 160 -1.89 -12.25 -25.77
N ALA A 161 -2.75 -11.46 -26.42
CA ALA A 161 -4.15 -11.81 -26.62
C ALA A 161 -4.38 -12.56 -27.94
N GLY A 162 -3.70 -12.13 -29.01
CA GLY A 162 -3.83 -12.71 -30.34
C GLY A 162 -2.65 -12.37 -31.23
N VAL A 163 -2.37 -13.20 -32.22
CA VAL A 163 -1.42 -12.96 -33.31
C VAL A 163 -2.15 -12.97 -34.65
N ASP A 164 -1.65 -12.23 -35.64
CA ASP A 164 -2.30 -12.11 -36.97
C ASP A 164 -2.06 -13.38 -37.80
N TYR A 165 -0.80 -13.83 -37.85
CA TYR A 165 -0.42 -15.11 -38.42
C TYR A 165 -0.39 -16.19 -37.35
N TYR A 166 -1.29 -17.17 -37.49
CA TYR A 166 -1.37 -18.36 -36.66
C TYR A 166 -0.51 -19.47 -37.26
N THR A 167 0.31 -20.11 -36.42
CA THR A 167 0.95 -21.39 -36.76
C THR A 167 0.46 -22.45 -35.79
N ASP A 168 0.51 -23.72 -36.20
CA ASP A 168 0.16 -24.87 -35.35
C ASP A 168 1.03 -24.99 -34.09
N ALA A 169 2.15 -24.26 -34.03
CA ALA A 169 2.94 -24.10 -32.82
C ALA A 169 2.24 -23.17 -31.80
N ASP A 170 1.75 -23.74 -30.70
CA ASP A 170 1.22 -23.02 -29.52
C ASP A 170 2.28 -22.20 -28.75
N TYR A 171 3.45 -21.98 -29.35
CA TYR A 171 4.62 -21.39 -28.72
C TYR A 171 5.15 -20.21 -29.51
N TYR A 172 5.07 -19.03 -28.89
CA TYR A 172 5.55 -17.78 -29.43
C TYR A 172 6.75 -17.27 -28.63
N ILE A 173 7.55 -16.43 -29.25
CA ILE A 173 8.61 -15.68 -28.56
C ILE A 173 8.19 -14.22 -28.48
N ALA A 174 7.89 -13.74 -27.28
CA ALA A 174 7.83 -12.31 -27.02
C ALA A 174 9.24 -11.71 -27.04
N VAL A 175 9.39 -10.62 -27.77
CA VAL A 175 10.65 -9.91 -27.91
C VAL A 175 10.45 -8.49 -27.43
N ILE A 176 11.29 -8.09 -26.48
CA ILE A 176 11.42 -6.70 -26.03
C ILE A 176 12.68 -6.12 -26.63
N GLU A 177 12.57 -4.94 -27.20
CA GLU A 177 13.72 -4.12 -27.53
C GLU A 177 13.64 -2.79 -26.77
N LEU A 178 14.72 -2.46 -26.07
CA LEU A 178 14.89 -1.17 -25.40
C LEU A 178 15.77 -0.28 -26.28
N TRP A 179 15.30 0.94 -26.54
CA TRP A 179 15.95 1.92 -27.40
C TRP A 179 16.15 3.25 -26.66
N ASN A 180 17.23 3.94 -27.02
CA ASN A 180 17.48 5.34 -26.69
C ASN A 180 17.50 6.15 -28.00
N GLY A 181 16.45 6.94 -28.22
CA GLY A 181 16.21 7.55 -29.53
C GLY A 181 16.13 6.49 -30.62
N SER A 182 17.01 6.60 -31.62
CA SER A 182 17.12 5.67 -32.76
C SER A 182 18.13 4.53 -32.54
N THR A 183 18.72 4.40 -31.35
CA THR A 183 19.72 3.37 -31.06
C THR A 183 19.11 2.25 -30.23
N LYS A 184 19.17 1.01 -30.72
CA LYS A 184 18.78 -0.17 -29.94
C LYS A 184 19.85 -0.49 -28.91
N ILE A 185 19.44 -0.58 -27.65
CA ILE A 185 20.32 -0.73 -26.49
C ILE A 185 20.31 -2.17 -25.97
N LYS A 186 19.13 -2.76 -25.86
CA LYS A 186 18.95 -4.16 -25.41
C LYS A 186 17.88 -4.85 -26.23
N THR A 187 18.00 -6.17 -26.30
CA THR A 187 16.97 -7.07 -26.80
C THR A 187 16.85 -8.24 -25.83
N SER A 188 15.63 -8.66 -25.55
CA SER A 188 15.37 -9.84 -24.73
C SER A 188 14.23 -10.64 -25.34
N ARG A 189 14.36 -11.96 -25.28
CA ARG A 189 13.46 -12.92 -25.90
C ARG A 189 12.91 -13.80 -24.80
N THR A 190 11.60 -13.99 -24.78
CA THR A 190 10.93 -14.78 -23.75
C THR A 190 9.86 -15.62 -24.39
N ASN A 191 9.93 -16.90 -24.11
CA ASN A 191 8.98 -17.89 -24.55
C ASN A 191 7.63 -17.69 -23.87
N MET A 192 6.55 -17.78 -24.64
CA MET A 192 5.21 -17.42 -24.16
C MET A 192 4.11 -18.07 -25.01
N GLY A 193 3.02 -18.47 -24.35
CA GLY A 193 1.83 -18.99 -25.02
C GLY A 193 0.82 -17.90 -25.39
N LEU A 194 -0.08 -18.20 -26.33
CA LEU A 194 -1.22 -17.34 -26.62
C LEU A 194 -2.14 -17.20 -25.38
N LYS A 195 -2.79 -16.05 -25.22
CA LYS A 195 -3.68 -15.72 -24.09
C LYS A 195 -3.01 -15.80 -22.71
N SER A 196 -1.69 -15.90 -22.65
CA SER A 196 -0.93 -15.95 -21.40
C SER A 196 -0.47 -14.55 -20.96
N THR A 197 -0.17 -14.40 -19.68
CA THR A 197 0.42 -13.17 -19.10
C THR A 197 1.74 -13.52 -18.45
N LEU A 198 2.81 -12.79 -18.76
CA LEU A 198 4.15 -13.05 -18.26
C LEU A 198 4.90 -11.74 -17.98
N ASP A 199 5.84 -11.80 -17.02
CA ASP A 199 6.85 -10.77 -16.84
C ASP A 199 7.98 -10.99 -17.85
N LEU A 200 8.07 -10.11 -18.84
CA LEU A 200 9.16 -10.09 -19.80
C LEU A 200 10.32 -9.31 -19.18
N VAL A 201 11.46 -9.98 -18.99
CA VAL A 201 12.61 -9.43 -18.25
C VAL A 201 13.75 -9.13 -19.21
N THR A 202 14.26 -7.90 -19.15
CA THR A 202 15.43 -7.44 -19.90
C THR A 202 16.56 -7.08 -18.93
N ASP A 203 17.74 -7.64 -19.12
CA ASP A 203 18.94 -7.23 -18.36
C ASP A 203 19.38 -5.82 -18.77
N ILE A 204 19.42 -4.92 -17.79
CA ILE A 204 19.85 -3.54 -17.91
C ILE A 204 21.02 -3.21 -16.97
N THR A 205 21.71 -4.22 -16.40
CA THR A 205 22.75 -4.04 -15.37
C THR A 205 23.87 -3.10 -15.81
N ALA A 206 24.22 -3.13 -17.11
CA ALA A 206 25.26 -2.30 -17.68
C ALA A 206 24.77 -0.90 -18.14
N LEU A 207 23.50 -0.56 -17.94
CA LEU A 207 22.96 0.74 -18.36
C LEU A 207 23.27 1.83 -17.33
N ALA A 208 23.80 2.94 -17.84
CA ALA A 208 24.11 4.12 -17.06
C ALA A 208 23.51 5.37 -17.71
N GLY A 209 23.42 6.44 -16.93
CA GLY A 209 22.89 7.74 -17.37
C GLY A 209 21.37 7.83 -17.30
N SER A 210 20.86 8.95 -17.82
CA SER A 210 19.43 9.26 -17.83
C SER A 210 18.95 9.48 -19.27
N PHE A 211 17.92 8.75 -19.67
CA PHE A 211 17.29 8.92 -20.99
C PHE A 211 15.85 8.45 -20.97
N ALA A 212 15.05 8.97 -21.91
CA ALA A 212 13.66 8.56 -22.10
C ALA A 212 13.62 7.26 -22.91
N PRO A 213 13.15 6.12 -22.35
CA PRO A 213 13.15 4.87 -23.08
C PRO A 213 12.12 4.86 -24.19
N LYS A 214 12.48 4.17 -25.27
CA LYS A 214 11.51 3.65 -26.23
C LYS A 214 11.51 2.13 -26.18
N ILE A 215 10.35 1.54 -25.93
CA ILE A 215 10.15 0.09 -25.81
C ILE A 215 9.41 -0.39 -27.04
N TYR A 216 10.01 -1.33 -27.77
CA TYR A 216 9.36 -2.04 -28.86
C TYR A 216 8.98 -3.43 -28.36
N LEU A 217 7.74 -3.82 -28.62
CA LEU A 217 7.30 -5.20 -28.43
C LEU A 217 7.04 -5.82 -29.80
N SER A 218 7.53 -7.03 -29.98
CA SER A 218 7.20 -7.88 -31.12
C SER A 218 6.96 -9.32 -30.66
N VAL A 219 6.22 -10.06 -31.46
CA VAL A 219 6.03 -11.49 -31.27
C VAL A 219 6.63 -12.21 -32.46
N GLU A 220 7.41 -13.25 -32.19
CA GLU A 220 7.99 -14.12 -33.21
C GLU A 220 7.34 -15.50 -33.14
N TYR A 221 7.18 -16.11 -34.31
CA TYR A 221 6.69 -17.48 -34.48
C TYR A 221 7.67 -18.27 -35.35
N TYR A 222 7.64 -19.58 -35.19
CA TYR A 222 8.46 -20.49 -36.00
C TYR A 222 7.70 -20.84 -37.27
N ASN A 223 8.25 -20.44 -38.43
CA ASN A 223 7.70 -20.82 -39.72
C ASN A 223 8.37 -22.11 -40.18
N ASP A 224 7.65 -23.23 -40.09
CA ASP A 224 8.01 -24.50 -40.72
C ASP A 224 7.15 -24.65 -41.98
N ALA A 225 7.55 -23.98 -43.05
CA ALA A 225 6.77 -23.98 -44.27
C ALA A 225 6.76 -25.39 -44.89
N HIS A 226 5.58 -25.97 -45.04
CA HIS A 226 5.36 -27.23 -45.74
C HIS A 226 5.53 -27.05 -47.26
N GLY A 227 6.78 -26.99 -47.72
CA GLY A 227 7.17 -26.93 -49.13
C GLY A 227 8.66 -27.19 -49.27
N SER A 228 9.07 -27.89 -50.32
CA SER A 228 10.43 -28.45 -50.52
C SER A 228 11.56 -27.42 -50.71
N ASP A 229 11.32 -26.12 -50.53
CA ASP A 229 12.28 -25.04 -50.81
C ASP A 229 12.13 -23.83 -49.88
N SER A 230 11.81 -24.07 -48.60
CA SER A 230 11.76 -22.99 -47.61
C SER A 230 12.49 -23.39 -46.35
N ASP A 231 13.63 -22.73 -46.11
CA ASP A 231 14.39 -22.88 -44.87
C ASP A 231 13.56 -22.42 -43.67
N PRO A 232 13.54 -23.19 -42.57
CA PRO A 232 12.82 -22.81 -41.37
C PRO A 232 13.38 -21.49 -40.80
N SER A 233 12.49 -20.55 -40.50
CA SER A 233 12.89 -19.23 -40.01
C SER A 233 11.94 -18.66 -38.96
N TRP A 234 12.50 -17.86 -38.06
CA TRP A 234 11.71 -17.09 -37.09
C TRP A 234 11.26 -15.78 -37.72
N SER A 235 9.94 -15.58 -37.79
CA SER A 235 9.33 -14.40 -38.39
C SER A 235 8.56 -13.60 -37.36
N ARG A 236 8.51 -12.27 -37.53
CA ARG A 236 7.74 -11.37 -36.64
C ARG A 236 6.31 -11.23 -37.14
N THR A 237 5.34 -11.42 -36.24
CA THR A 237 3.91 -11.26 -36.53
C THR A 237 3.33 -10.07 -35.76
N PRO A 238 2.43 -9.28 -36.36
CA PRO A 238 1.63 -8.31 -35.63
C PRO A 238 0.76 -9.00 -34.58
N PHE A 239 0.49 -8.33 -33.47
CA PHE A 239 -0.28 -8.93 -32.37
C PHE A 239 -1.24 -7.94 -31.71
N THR A 240 -2.19 -8.48 -30.95
CA THR A 240 -3.00 -7.76 -29.97
C THR A 240 -2.65 -8.23 -28.56
N GLY A 241 -2.84 -7.38 -27.56
CA GLY A 241 -2.41 -7.70 -26.21
C GLY A 241 -2.53 -6.54 -25.24
N ASN A 242 -1.98 -6.73 -24.04
CA ASN A 242 -2.06 -5.76 -22.97
C ASN A 242 -0.72 -5.66 -22.23
N VAL A 243 -0.31 -4.44 -21.88
CA VAL A 243 0.77 -4.19 -20.91
C VAL A 243 0.16 -3.62 -19.64
N PHE A 244 0.40 -4.28 -18.52
CA PHE A 244 -0.15 -3.87 -17.23
C PHE A 244 0.84 -3.10 -16.37
N ARG A 245 2.14 -3.29 -16.60
CA ARG A 245 3.19 -2.69 -15.80
C ARG A 245 4.50 -2.63 -16.59
N ILE A 246 5.20 -1.52 -16.47
CA ILE A 246 6.58 -1.32 -16.93
C ILE A 246 7.35 -0.80 -15.72
N ARG A 247 8.34 -1.55 -15.26
CA ARG A 247 9.09 -1.21 -14.05
C ARG A 247 10.55 -1.59 -14.16
N VAL A 248 11.37 -1.01 -13.31
CA VAL A 248 12.73 -1.46 -13.07
C VAL A 248 12.88 -2.20 -11.75
N ALA A 249 13.92 -3.01 -11.62
CA ALA A 249 14.30 -3.71 -10.39
C ALA A 249 15.81 -3.86 -10.28
#